data_AF-W2EX26-F1
#
_entry.id   AF-W2EX26-F1
#
_cell.length_a   1.000
_cell.length_b   1.000
_cell.length_c   1.000
_cell.angle_alpha   90.00
_cell.angle_beta   90.00
_cell.angle_gamma   90.00
#
_symmetry.space_group_name_H-M   'P 1'
#
loop_
_entity.id
_entity.type
_entity.pdbx_description
1 polymer ?
#
loop_
_entity_poly.entity_id
_entity_poly.type
_entity_poly.pdbx_seq_one_letter_code
_entity_poly.pdbx_strand_id
1 'polypeptide(L)'
;MHRELHWDGFTAMERDVRALVADPRWTLLPPLGRAQAIAQRALVTPDGSRWLFGALGRWYRLDRVDGRWHLSPPPLHPAVRAAARPQPPGVVVPHLLVPGGPDFAYDRGSTQGFVGPDVPREITERVRALLLAHRGLPREAFPLPEGPFREVFADDVTGAVAAVWGTIMWAAYAPAFDGNEVLLSMFGEFLARPLPGDDWVRWLPAGSLAALVDLYAERVRAGAQEAGLRLAGLMAETATVLRADARFRPRADALLAMAEPLLARPWLDHHALPGGAVREAWLARCPPHLAAAALPETAPGEHFRHSFYDLAEALAYTASRGMDPRSVAASLLAADVAGVCGAYEPSWAAPGASGTAEVVTALYPWIDDELRQALYVTLADPSHPLRGCWPRGGVLPPALVPPDRGTAAAVLGSAYATGLAWCRLTGIAAPPAGFAVCSALVQCLIHQRDDPRPEAAPNGHPRDPEESGWLFETRNTDISSLPPL
;
A
#
# COMPACT_ATOMS: atom_id res chain seq x y z
N MET A 1 -18.04 40.80 7.76
CA MET A 1 -17.12 39.85 8.41
C MET A 1 -16.01 39.53 7.41
N HIS A 2 -14.96 40.36 7.38
CA HIS A 2 -13.84 40.19 6.46
C HIS A 2 -13.02 38.96 6.88
N ARG A 3 -13.00 37.93 6.04
CA ARG A 3 -12.06 36.81 6.18
C ARG A 3 -10.70 37.35 5.76
N GLU A 4 -9.88 37.78 6.72
CA GLU A 4 -8.47 38.04 6.46
C GLU A 4 -7.85 36.75 5.93
N LEU A 5 -7.51 36.71 4.63
CA LEU A 5 -6.69 35.64 4.08
C LEU A 5 -5.31 35.75 4.73
N HIS A 6 -5.12 35.01 5.82
CA HIS A 6 -3.83 34.84 6.44
C HIS A 6 -2.94 34.06 5.46
N TRP A 7 -1.79 34.64 5.13
CA TRP A 7 -0.76 33.99 4.32
C TRP A 7 -0.40 32.62 4.89
N ASP A 8 -0.31 31.59 4.05
CA ASP A 8 0.19 30.26 4.39
C ASP A 8 1.47 30.00 3.59
N GLY A 9 2.62 30.04 4.26
CA GLY A 9 3.91 29.88 3.61
C GLY A 9 4.08 28.52 2.94
N PHE A 10 3.58 27.45 3.55
CA PHE A 10 3.69 26.10 3.00
C PHE A 10 2.82 25.96 1.76
N THR A 11 1.53 26.31 1.83
CA THR A 11 0.64 26.20 0.66
C THR A 11 1.07 27.12 -0.49
N ALA A 12 1.57 28.33 -0.19
CA ALA A 12 2.08 29.22 -1.23
C ALA A 12 3.32 28.65 -1.92
N MET A 13 4.25 28.10 -1.14
CA MET A 13 5.51 27.57 -1.69
C MET A 13 5.31 26.26 -2.44
N GLU A 14 4.45 25.38 -1.96
CA GLU A 14 4.03 24.19 -2.71
C GLU A 14 3.45 24.58 -4.07
N ARG A 15 2.56 25.58 -4.12
CA ARG A 15 1.97 26.07 -5.37
C ARG A 15 3.04 26.62 -6.33
N ASP A 16 3.98 27.41 -5.80
CA ASP A 16 5.06 28.00 -6.60
C ASP A 16 6.01 26.94 -7.16
N VAL A 17 6.42 25.94 -6.36
CA VAL A 17 7.24 24.82 -6.84
C VAL A 17 6.48 24.00 -7.88
N ARG A 18 5.19 23.71 -7.68
CA ARG A 18 4.37 23.00 -8.68
C ARG A 18 4.29 23.76 -9.99
N ALA A 19 4.11 25.08 -9.94
CA ALA A 19 4.10 25.93 -11.13
C ALA A 19 5.47 25.95 -11.83
N LEU A 20 6.56 26.02 -11.06
CA LEU A 20 7.93 25.97 -11.58
C LEU A 20 8.21 24.65 -12.31
N VAL A 21 7.85 23.51 -11.70
CA VAL A 21 8.12 22.16 -12.23
C VAL A 21 7.23 21.84 -13.43
N ALA A 22 6.03 22.41 -13.49
CA ALA A 22 5.12 22.28 -14.63
C ALA A 22 5.56 23.10 -15.87
N ASP A 23 6.45 24.08 -15.70
CA ASP A 23 7.01 24.84 -16.83
C ASP A 23 7.86 23.92 -17.72
N PRO A 24 7.59 23.81 -19.05
CA PRO A 24 8.38 22.97 -19.94
C PRO A 24 9.89 23.28 -19.96
N ARG A 25 10.27 24.50 -19.58
CA ARG A 25 11.68 24.91 -19.47
C ARG A 25 12.39 24.29 -18.27
N TRP A 26 11.66 23.74 -17.29
CA TRP A 26 12.22 23.09 -16.11
C TRP A 26 13.20 21.97 -16.49
N THR A 27 12.83 21.12 -17.44
CA THR A 27 13.64 19.98 -17.89
C THR A 27 14.88 20.41 -18.67
N LEU A 28 14.89 21.63 -19.21
CA LEU A 28 16.01 22.21 -19.94
C LEU A 28 17.07 22.84 -19.03
N LEU A 29 16.74 23.08 -17.75
CA LEU A 29 17.69 23.67 -16.80
C LEU A 29 18.79 22.67 -16.39
N PRO A 30 20.06 23.11 -16.34
CA PRO A 30 21.14 22.29 -15.79
C PRO A 30 20.82 21.83 -14.35
N PRO A 31 21.30 20.64 -13.92
CA PRO A 31 21.00 20.11 -12.58
C PRO A 31 21.28 21.07 -11.44
N LEU A 32 22.40 21.82 -11.51
CA LEU A 32 22.73 22.83 -10.50
C LEU A 32 21.74 24.00 -10.49
N GLY A 33 21.31 24.47 -11.66
CA GLY A 33 20.30 25.53 -11.79
C GLY A 33 18.95 25.12 -11.22
N ARG A 34 18.55 23.86 -11.45
CA ARG A 34 17.35 23.28 -10.82
C ARG A 34 17.49 23.20 -9.30
N ALA A 35 18.61 22.71 -8.79
CA ALA A 35 18.88 22.65 -7.36
C ALA A 35 18.83 24.05 -6.70
N GLN A 36 19.42 25.06 -7.34
CA GLN A 36 19.38 26.45 -6.87
C GLN A 36 17.96 27.03 -6.88
N ALA A 37 17.18 26.79 -7.94
CA ALA A 37 15.81 27.26 -8.04
C ALA A 37 14.90 26.66 -6.95
N ILE A 38 15.12 25.39 -6.60
CA ILE A 38 14.42 24.70 -5.52
C ILE A 38 14.92 25.19 -4.15
N ALA A 39 16.23 25.38 -3.98
CA ALA A 39 16.80 25.96 -2.76
C ALA A 39 16.23 27.35 -2.45
N GLN A 40 16.04 28.22 -3.45
CA GLN A 40 15.44 29.55 -3.26
C GLN A 40 14.00 29.51 -2.70
N ARG A 41 13.34 28.35 -2.78
CA ARG A 41 11.97 28.09 -2.34
C ARG A 41 11.91 27.34 -1.01
N ALA A 42 13.03 27.20 -0.29
CA ALA A 42 12.96 26.64 1.06
C ALA A 42 12.27 27.61 2.03
N LEU A 43 11.63 27.04 3.04
CA LEU A 43 11.00 27.76 4.13
C LEU A 43 11.78 27.57 5.43
N VAL A 44 11.77 28.60 6.26
CA VAL A 44 12.21 28.52 7.66
C VAL A 44 11.02 28.82 8.55
N THR A 45 10.77 27.93 9.51
CA THR A 45 9.74 28.10 10.55
C THR A 45 10.30 28.84 11.78
N PRO A 46 9.46 29.39 12.67
CA PRO A 46 9.93 30.20 13.82
C PRO A 46 10.87 29.47 14.78
N ASP A 47 10.75 28.16 14.86
CA ASP A 47 11.63 27.28 15.64
C ASP A 47 13.03 27.12 15.00
N GLY A 48 13.25 27.67 13.80
CA GLY A 48 14.49 27.57 13.01
C GLY A 48 14.54 26.36 12.08
N SER A 49 13.49 25.53 12.01
CA SER A 49 13.49 24.36 11.13
C SER A 49 13.38 24.76 9.67
N ARG A 50 14.15 24.06 8.83
CA ARG A 50 14.21 24.32 7.40
C ARG A 50 13.42 23.26 6.64
N TRP A 51 12.63 23.71 5.69
CA TRP A 51 11.69 22.89 4.94
C TRP A 51 11.87 23.11 3.45
N LEU A 52 11.63 22.06 2.68
CA LEU A 52 11.72 22.08 1.23
C LEU A 52 10.57 21.27 0.65
N PHE A 53 9.86 21.84 -0.33
CA PHE A 53 8.95 21.06 -1.17
C PHE A 53 9.71 20.63 -2.42
N GLY A 54 9.87 19.31 -2.59
CA GLY A 54 10.83 18.76 -3.55
C GLY A 54 10.30 17.55 -4.29
N ALA A 55 11.21 16.65 -4.65
CA ALA A 55 10.96 15.45 -5.42
C ALA A 55 9.71 14.69 -4.97
N LEU A 56 9.05 14.05 -5.93
CA LEU A 56 7.80 13.34 -5.75
C LEU A 56 6.65 14.22 -5.24
N GLY A 57 6.81 15.55 -5.20
CA GLY A 57 5.80 16.51 -4.73
C GLY A 57 5.52 16.43 -3.23
N ARG A 58 6.53 16.16 -2.40
CA ARG A 58 6.39 16.03 -0.95
C ARG A 58 7.27 17.03 -0.19
N TRP A 59 6.91 17.22 1.08
CA TRP A 59 7.66 18.06 2.01
C TRP A 59 8.82 17.28 2.64
N TYR A 60 9.94 17.97 2.74
CA TYR A 60 11.16 17.51 3.38
C TYR A 60 11.56 18.51 4.46
N ARG A 61 12.08 17.99 5.57
CA ARG A 61 12.62 18.79 6.66
C ARG A 61 14.09 18.48 6.84
N LEU A 62 14.90 19.52 7.00
CA LEU A 62 16.31 19.36 7.32
C LEU A 62 16.44 18.99 8.81
N ASP A 63 16.98 17.81 9.07
CA ASP A 63 17.33 17.37 10.41
C ASP A 63 18.60 18.10 10.87
N ARG A 64 18.56 18.59 12.11
CA ARG A 64 19.61 19.40 12.72
C ARG A 64 20.77 18.55 13.23
N VAL A 65 20.53 17.27 13.49
CA VAL A 65 21.51 16.35 14.08
C VAL A 65 22.40 15.75 13.00
N ASP A 66 21.80 15.17 11.96
CA ASP A 66 22.55 14.50 10.90
C ASP A 66 22.77 15.36 9.64
N GLY A 67 22.14 16.54 9.56
CA GLY A 67 22.24 17.46 8.43
C GLY A 67 21.58 16.96 7.14
N ARG A 68 20.73 15.92 7.21
CA ARG A 68 20.05 15.31 6.06
C ARG A 68 18.62 15.81 5.95
N TRP A 69 18.09 15.72 4.74
CA TRP A 69 16.69 16.02 4.46
C TRP A 69 15.85 14.75 4.63
N HIS A 70 14.82 14.85 5.45
CA HIS A 70 13.91 13.78 5.75
C HIS A 70 12.50 14.06 5.26
N LEU A 71 11.85 13.06 4.67
CA LEU A 71 10.44 13.13 4.28
C LEU A 71 9.62 13.46 5.53
N SER A 72 8.87 14.56 5.52
CA SER A 72 8.16 15.02 6.71
C SER A 72 6.96 15.86 6.30
N PRO A 73 5.72 15.50 6.72
CA PRO A 73 4.56 16.29 6.35
C PRO A 73 4.65 17.68 7.00
N PRO A 74 4.15 18.71 6.32
CA PRO A 74 4.28 20.08 6.79
C PRO A 74 3.48 20.28 8.09
N PRO A 75 3.89 21.20 8.96
CA PRO A 75 3.15 21.52 10.18
C PRO A 75 1.73 21.98 9.82
N LEU A 76 0.76 21.57 10.63
CA LEU A 76 -0.67 21.91 10.42
C LEU A 76 -1.10 23.15 11.22
N HIS A 77 -0.33 23.55 12.24
CA HIS A 77 -0.67 24.69 13.08
C HIS A 77 -0.66 26.01 12.27
N PRO A 78 -1.80 26.72 12.14
CA PRO A 78 -1.90 27.89 11.27
C PRO A 78 -0.88 28.99 11.59
N ALA A 79 -0.59 29.23 12.87
CA ALA A 79 0.40 30.24 13.26
C ALA A 79 1.82 29.89 12.78
N VAL A 80 2.20 28.61 12.77
CA VAL A 80 3.53 28.17 12.30
C VAL A 80 3.62 28.36 10.79
N ARG A 81 2.56 27.99 10.06
CA ARG A 81 2.49 28.13 8.60
C ARG A 81 2.47 29.60 8.16
N ALA A 82 1.76 30.46 8.88
CA ALA A 82 1.71 31.90 8.61
C ALA A 82 3.02 32.63 8.98
N ALA A 83 3.73 32.14 9.99
CA ALA A 83 5.02 32.69 10.40
C ALA A 83 6.21 32.15 9.59
N ALA A 84 6.03 31.09 8.78
CA ALA A 84 7.06 30.58 7.89
C ALA A 84 7.51 31.64 6.88
N ARG A 85 8.82 31.71 6.62
CA ARG A 85 9.43 32.69 5.70
C ARG A 85 10.26 31.99 4.63
N PRO A 86 10.19 32.44 3.37
CA PRO A 86 11.11 31.98 2.33
C PRO A 86 12.54 32.36 2.71
N GLN A 87 13.42 31.38 2.76
CA GLN A 87 14.83 31.58 3.00
C GLN A 87 15.61 30.41 2.39
N PRO A 88 16.60 30.67 1.52
CA PRO A 88 17.41 29.61 0.95
C PRO A 88 18.04 28.76 2.05
N PRO A 89 18.09 27.43 1.89
CA PRO A 89 18.77 26.58 2.82
C PRO A 89 20.24 26.95 2.73
N GLY A 90 20.85 27.35 3.86
CA GLY A 90 22.31 27.53 3.94
C GLY A 90 23.09 26.20 3.81
N VAL A 91 22.48 25.17 3.22
CA VAL A 91 23.00 23.82 3.00
C VAL A 91 22.65 23.40 1.58
N VAL A 92 23.48 22.54 0.98
CA VAL A 92 23.26 22.04 -0.37
C VAL A 92 22.00 21.17 -0.43
N VAL A 93 21.15 21.40 -1.43
CA VAL A 93 20.01 20.54 -1.74
C VAL A 93 20.51 19.33 -2.54
N PRO A 94 20.40 18.09 -2.01
CA PRO A 94 20.79 16.89 -2.75
C PRO A 94 19.99 16.75 -4.05
N HIS A 95 20.64 16.23 -5.10
CA HIS A 95 20.01 16.03 -6.41
C HIS A 95 18.75 15.14 -6.35
N LEU A 96 18.69 14.19 -5.41
CA LEU A 96 17.54 13.31 -5.19
C LEU A 96 16.28 14.06 -4.73
N LEU A 97 16.41 15.27 -4.19
CA LEU A 97 15.28 16.10 -3.77
C LEU A 97 14.84 17.09 -4.84
N VAL A 98 15.59 17.21 -5.93
CA VAL A 98 15.29 18.13 -7.01
C VAL A 98 14.28 17.45 -7.94
N PRO A 99 13.09 18.04 -8.16
CA PRO A 99 12.08 17.44 -9.02
C PRO A 99 12.60 17.19 -10.44
N GLY A 100 12.28 16.02 -10.97
CA GLY A 100 12.55 15.67 -12.36
C GLY A 100 11.56 16.29 -13.35
N GLY A 101 10.35 16.62 -12.89
CA GLY A 101 9.20 16.98 -13.71
C GLY A 101 8.14 15.89 -13.65
N PRO A 102 8.38 14.70 -14.24
CA PRO A 102 7.42 13.59 -14.26
C PRO A 102 6.97 13.12 -12.87
N ASP A 103 7.83 13.28 -11.86
CA ASP A 103 7.54 12.93 -10.46
C ASP A 103 6.44 13.78 -9.82
N PHE A 104 6.13 14.96 -10.38
CA PHE A 104 5.01 15.80 -9.95
C PHE A 104 3.69 15.45 -10.63
N ALA A 105 3.74 14.72 -11.74
CA ALA A 105 2.57 14.23 -12.47
C ALA A 105 2.08 12.87 -11.93
N TYR A 106 2.78 12.28 -10.97
CA TYR A 106 2.41 11.00 -10.35
C TYR A 106 1.07 11.11 -9.61
N ASP A 107 0.06 10.35 -10.05
CA ASP A 107 -1.15 10.12 -9.28
C ASP A 107 -0.81 9.19 -8.10
N ARG A 108 -0.95 9.69 -6.87
CA ARG A 108 -0.68 8.90 -5.65
C ARG A 108 -1.82 7.97 -5.28
N GLY A 109 -2.98 8.11 -5.92
CA GLY A 109 -4.16 7.32 -5.61
C GLY A 109 -4.74 7.64 -4.23
N SER A 110 -5.43 6.66 -3.66
CA SER A 110 -6.02 6.73 -2.33
C SER A 110 -5.23 5.87 -1.36
N THR A 111 -5.05 6.37 -0.14
CA THR A 111 -4.38 5.63 0.95
C THR A 111 -5.36 4.81 1.80
N GLN A 112 -6.64 4.78 1.43
CA GLN A 112 -7.66 4.03 2.14
C GLN A 112 -7.44 2.53 2.04
N GLY A 113 -7.72 1.82 3.14
CA GLY A 113 -7.90 0.38 3.11
C GLY A 113 -9.18 -0.03 2.36
N PHE A 114 -9.38 -1.33 2.21
CA PHE A 114 -10.61 -1.92 1.68
C PHE A 114 -11.55 -2.37 2.81
N VAL A 115 -11.39 -1.78 4.00
CA VAL A 115 -12.31 -1.89 5.13
C VAL A 115 -12.95 -0.53 5.31
N GLY A 116 -14.26 -0.45 5.14
CA GLY A 116 -14.96 0.82 4.96
C GLY A 116 -15.70 0.81 3.63
N PRO A 117 -15.35 1.67 2.65
CA PRO A 117 -15.93 1.57 1.31
C PRO A 117 -15.48 0.30 0.59
N ASP A 118 -16.42 -0.51 0.12
CA ASP A 118 -16.14 -1.71 -0.69
C ASP A 118 -15.47 -1.35 -2.02
N VAL A 119 -14.95 -2.34 -2.73
CA VAL A 119 -14.53 -2.17 -4.13
C VAL A 119 -15.78 -1.90 -5.00
N PRO A 120 -15.76 -0.89 -5.89
CA PRO A 120 -16.89 -0.61 -6.77
C PRO A 120 -17.35 -1.85 -7.55
N ARG A 121 -18.66 -2.05 -7.61
CA ARG A 121 -19.28 -3.23 -8.23
C ARG A 121 -18.85 -3.44 -9.68
N GLU A 122 -18.68 -2.36 -10.43
CA GLU A 122 -18.24 -2.42 -11.83
C GLU A 122 -16.84 -3.05 -11.97
N ILE A 123 -15.98 -2.85 -10.97
CA ILE A 123 -14.65 -3.45 -10.92
C ILE A 123 -14.75 -4.92 -10.52
N THR A 124 -15.51 -5.25 -9.47
CA THR A 124 -15.65 -6.63 -9.01
C THR A 124 -16.29 -7.52 -10.09
N GLU A 125 -17.28 -7.03 -10.82
CA GLU A 125 -17.93 -7.79 -11.91
C GLU A 125 -17.00 -7.99 -13.12
N ARG A 126 -16.18 -6.99 -13.46
CA ARG A 126 -15.19 -7.14 -14.54
C ARG A 126 -14.08 -8.12 -14.16
N VAL A 127 -13.60 -8.09 -12.91
CA VAL A 127 -12.66 -9.10 -12.41
C VAL A 127 -13.29 -10.49 -12.41
N ARG A 128 -14.54 -10.62 -11.95
CA ARG A 128 -15.29 -11.89 -12.01
C ARG A 128 -15.38 -12.43 -13.43
N ALA A 129 -15.67 -11.58 -14.42
CA ALA A 129 -15.72 -11.97 -15.82
C ALA A 129 -14.37 -12.51 -16.32
N LEU A 130 -13.26 -11.87 -15.95
CA LEU A 130 -11.90 -12.37 -16.27
C LEU A 130 -11.66 -13.74 -15.63
N LEU A 131 -11.98 -13.92 -14.34
CA LEU A 131 -11.83 -15.21 -13.68
C LEU A 131 -12.65 -16.31 -14.35
N LEU A 132 -13.92 -16.06 -14.65
CA LEU A 132 -14.79 -17.04 -15.30
C LEU A 132 -14.28 -17.44 -16.69
N ALA A 133 -13.71 -16.50 -17.44
CA ALA A 133 -13.14 -16.76 -18.76
C ALA A 133 -11.87 -17.62 -18.72
N HIS A 134 -11.13 -17.61 -17.60
CA HIS A 134 -9.80 -18.19 -17.51
C HIS A 134 -9.64 -19.33 -16.48
N ARG A 135 -10.61 -19.55 -15.57
CA ARG A 135 -10.52 -20.60 -14.54
C ARG A 135 -10.54 -22.03 -15.09
N GLY A 136 -11.10 -22.23 -16.28
CA GLY A 136 -11.17 -23.55 -16.95
C GLY A 136 -9.95 -23.92 -17.78
N LEU A 137 -8.89 -23.09 -17.78
CA LEU A 137 -7.67 -23.40 -18.52
C LEU A 137 -6.96 -24.63 -17.92
N PRO A 138 -6.30 -25.48 -18.74
CA PRO A 138 -5.67 -26.69 -18.24
C PRO A 138 -4.44 -26.39 -17.38
N ARG A 139 -4.31 -27.09 -16.26
CA ARG A 139 -3.22 -26.92 -15.29
C ARG A 139 -1.85 -27.19 -15.90
N GLU A 140 -1.76 -28.11 -16.85
CA GLU A 140 -0.51 -28.48 -17.52
C GLU A 140 0.01 -27.35 -18.41
N ALA A 141 -0.89 -26.55 -19.00
CA ALA A 141 -0.51 -25.40 -19.81
C ALA A 141 -0.23 -24.14 -18.96
N PHE A 142 -0.86 -24.05 -17.79
CA PHE A 142 -0.69 -22.94 -16.84
C PHE A 142 -0.37 -23.42 -15.42
N PRO A 143 0.74 -24.14 -15.17
CA PRO A 143 1.07 -24.59 -13.82
C PRO A 143 1.41 -23.42 -12.88
N LEU A 144 1.20 -23.60 -11.58
CA LEU A 144 1.73 -22.69 -10.57
C LEU A 144 3.23 -22.97 -10.34
N PRO A 145 4.13 -21.99 -10.56
CA PRO A 145 5.54 -22.12 -10.20
C PRO A 145 5.73 -22.33 -8.69
N GLU A 146 6.92 -22.78 -8.28
CA GLU A 146 7.33 -22.69 -6.88
C GLU A 146 7.30 -21.23 -6.40
N GLY A 147 6.87 -21.02 -5.16
CA GLY A 147 6.82 -19.69 -4.55
C GLY A 147 5.51 -19.39 -3.81
N PRO A 148 5.25 -18.10 -3.50
CA PRO A 148 4.23 -17.71 -2.52
C PRO A 148 2.80 -18.08 -2.94
N PHE A 149 2.52 -18.24 -4.24
CA PHE A 149 1.19 -18.64 -4.68
C PHE A 149 0.81 -20.07 -4.24
N ARG A 150 1.77 -20.97 -4.04
CA ARG A 150 1.50 -22.33 -3.53
C ARG A 150 1.12 -22.36 -2.05
N GLU A 151 1.48 -21.32 -1.29
CA GLU A 151 1.06 -21.19 0.10
C GLU A 151 -0.39 -20.68 0.20
N VAL A 152 -0.88 -20.01 -0.85
CA VAL A 152 -2.20 -19.38 -0.90
C VAL A 152 -3.25 -20.32 -1.52
N PHE A 153 -2.92 -20.98 -2.62
CA PHE A 153 -3.87 -21.69 -3.46
C PHE A 153 -3.84 -23.20 -3.27
N ALA A 154 -5.00 -23.83 -3.44
CA ALA A 154 -5.12 -25.28 -3.50
C ALA A 154 -4.31 -25.85 -4.66
N ASP A 155 -3.95 -27.13 -4.55
CA ASP A 155 -3.00 -27.74 -5.48
C ASP A 155 -3.48 -27.73 -6.94
N ASP A 156 -4.79 -27.77 -7.19
CA ASP A 156 -5.41 -27.83 -8.51
C ASP A 156 -5.54 -26.46 -9.22
N VAL A 157 -5.22 -25.36 -8.53
CA VAL A 157 -5.32 -24.01 -9.08
C VAL A 157 -4.29 -23.75 -10.18
N THR A 158 -4.68 -22.95 -11.17
CA THR A 158 -3.85 -22.60 -12.31
C THR A 158 -3.17 -21.24 -12.15
N GLY A 159 -2.07 -21.05 -12.90
CA GLY A 159 -1.37 -19.78 -12.99
C GLY A 159 -2.24 -18.63 -13.49
N ALA A 160 -3.34 -18.91 -14.19
CA ALA A 160 -4.28 -17.87 -14.63
C ALA A 160 -5.04 -17.24 -13.45
N VAL A 161 -5.55 -18.06 -12.54
CA VAL A 161 -6.21 -17.58 -11.30
C VAL A 161 -5.21 -16.81 -10.43
N ALA A 162 -3.99 -17.36 -10.27
CA ALA A 162 -2.94 -16.69 -9.51
C ALA A 162 -2.47 -15.38 -10.15
N ALA A 163 -2.50 -15.25 -11.48
CA ALA A 163 -2.18 -13.99 -12.16
C ALA A 163 -3.19 -12.88 -11.81
N VAL A 164 -4.49 -13.19 -11.78
CA VAL A 164 -5.53 -12.22 -11.40
C VAL A 164 -5.38 -11.83 -9.93
N TRP A 165 -5.33 -12.81 -9.02
CA TRP A 165 -5.14 -12.55 -7.58
C TRP A 165 -3.87 -11.78 -7.29
N GLY A 166 -2.73 -12.23 -7.83
CA GLY A 166 -1.44 -11.59 -7.65
C GLY A 166 -1.44 -10.16 -8.15
N THR A 167 -2.14 -9.88 -9.25
CA THR A 167 -2.28 -8.52 -9.79
C THR A 167 -3.09 -7.64 -8.84
N ILE A 168 -4.19 -8.15 -8.26
CA ILE A 168 -4.97 -7.42 -7.24
C ILE A 168 -4.10 -7.11 -6.01
N MET A 169 -3.43 -8.13 -5.45
CA MET A 169 -2.60 -7.97 -4.25
C MET A 169 -1.38 -7.08 -4.48
N TRP A 170 -0.81 -7.11 -5.69
CA TRP A 170 0.31 -6.25 -6.04
C TRP A 170 -0.16 -4.83 -6.33
N ALA A 171 -1.33 -4.62 -6.94
CA ALA A 171 -1.84 -3.29 -7.22
C ALA A 171 -2.38 -2.56 -5.97
N ALA A 172 -2.82 -3.30 -4.95
CA ALA A 172 -3.37 -2.74 -3.73
C ALA A 172 -2.37 -1.81 -3.02
N TYR A 173 -2.82 -0.61 -2.61
CA TYR A 173 -2.05 0.24 -1.69
C TYR A 173 -1.84 -0.44 -0.34
N ALA A 174 -2.94 -0.93 0.26
CA ALA A 174 -2.95 -1.65 1.53
C ALA A 174 -3.94 -2.82 1.43
N PRO A 175 -3.49 -4.07 1.29
CA PRO A 175 -4.36 -5.25 1.13
C PRO A 175 -5.00 -5.71 2.46
N ALA A 176 -5.68 -4.80 3.14
CA ALA A 176 -6.58 -5.07 4.26
C ALA A 176 -8.02 -4.89 3.77
N PHE A 177 -8.79 -5.97 3.74
CA PHE A 177 -10.12 -6.03 3.13
C PHE A 177 -11.19 -6.41 4.15
N ASP A 178 -12.41 -5.91 3.98
CA ASP A 178 -13.57 -6.41 4.73
C ASP A 178 -13.71 -7.92 4.53
N GLY A 179 -14.08 -8.64 5.59
CA GLY A 179 -14.30 -10.08 5.58
C GLY A 179 -15.34 -10.53 4.56
N ASN A 180 -16.27 -9.64 4.20
CA ASN A 180 -17.34 -9.87 3.22
C ASN A 180 -17.05 -9.22 1.86
N GLU A 181 -15.84 -8.70 1.64
CA GLU A 181 -15.49 -8.03 0.40
C GLU A 181 -15.64 -8.98 -0.80
N VAL A 182 -16.53 -8.60 -1.73
CA VAL A 182 -16.92 -9.38 -2.91
C VAL A 182 -15.70 -9.74 -3.75
N LEU A 183 -14.74 -8.82 -3.88
CA LEU A 183 -13.51 -9.04 -4.65
C LEU A 183 -12.70 -10.24 -4.15
N LEU A 184 -12.66 -10.47 -2.83
CA LEU A 184 -11.93 -11.61 -2.27
C LEU A 184 -12.79 -12.88 -2.23
N SER A 185 -14.08 -12.77 -1.91
CA SER A 185 -14.96 -13.92 -1.79
C SER A 185 -15.07 -14.73 -3.08
N MET A 186 -14.92 -14.11 -4.26
CA MET A 186 -14.92 -14.84 -5.53
C MET A 186 -13.75 -15.81 -5.71
N PHE A 187 -12.69 -15.70 -4.89
CA PHE A 187 -11.55 -16.61 -4.91
C PHE A 187 -11.70 -17.78 -3.93
N GLY A 188 -12.75 -17.80 -3.10
CA GLY A 188 -12.89 -18.77 -2.00
C GLY A 188 -12.72 -20.22 -2.41
N GLU A 189 -13.20 -20.61 -3.59
CA GLU A 189 -13.09 -21.99 -4.13
C GLU A 189 -11.66 -22.40 -4.50
N PHE A 190 -10.75 -21.43 -4.70
CA PHE A 190 -9.38 -21.69 -5.13
C PHE A 190 -8.38 -21.74 -3.97
N LEU A 191 -8.73 -21.25 -2.79
CA LEU A 191 -7.78 -21.09 -1.70
C LEU A 191 -7.48 -22.43 -1.02
N ALA A 192 -6.20 -22.68 -0.69
CA ALA A 192 -5.81 -23.88 0.06
C ALA A 192 -6.37 -23.89 1.48
N ARG A 193 -6.57 -22.69 2.04
CA ARG A 193 -7.07 -22.47 3.40
C ARG A 193 -7.98 -21.23 3.37
N PRO A 194 -8.95 -21.13 4.29
CA PRO A 194 -9.67 -19.88 4.50
C PRO A 194 -8.70 -18.73 4.70
N LEU A 195 -9.03 -17.54 4.17
CA LEU A 195 -8.17 -16.37 4.30
C LEU A 195 -7.96 -16.01 5.78
N PRO A 196 -6.73 -15.66 6.19
CA PRO A 196 -6.44 -15.27 7.56
C PRO A 196 -7.16 -13.97 7.93
N GLY A 197 -7.49 -13.82 9.22
CA GLY A 197 -8.27 -12.72 9.76
C GLY A 197 -9.47 -13.19 10.56
N ASP A 198 -10.16 -12.28 11.23
CA ASP A 198 -11.45 -12.57 11.86
C ASP A 198 -12.58 -12.51 10.81
N ASP A 199 -13.84 -12.71 11.21
CA ASP A 199 -14.98 -12.60 10.29
C ASP A 199 -15.13 -11.19 9.68
N TRP A 200 -14.40 -10.18 10.18
CA TRP A 200 -14.56 -8.78 9.82
C TRP A 200 -13.49 -8.24 8.91
N VAL A 201 -12.23 -8.66 9.04
CA VAL A 201 -11.13 -8.15 8.20
C VAL A 201 -10.16 -9.26 7.82
N ARG A 202 -9.82 -9.31 6.52
CA ARG A 202 -8.76 -10.14 5.95
C ARG A 202 -7.48 -9.32 5.79
N TRP A 203 -6.44 -9.74 6.51
CA TRP A 203 -5.10 -9.13 6.48
C TRP A 203 -4.23 -9.92 5.51
N LEU A 204 -4.02 -9.39 4.30
CA LEU A 204 -3.26 -10.08 3.26
C LEU A 204 -1.87 -9.46 3.10
N PRO A 205 -0.83 -10.24 2.77
CA PRO A 205 0.47 -9.68 2.45
C PRO A 205 0.41 -8.88 1.14
N ALA A 206 1.31 -7.90 0.98
CA ALA A 206 1.50 -7.24 -0.30
C ALA A 206 1.93 -8.25 -1.38
N GLY A 207 1.34 -8.14 -2.57
CA GLY A 207 1.75 -8.97 -3.71
C GLY A 207 3.21 -8.73 -4.11
N SER A 208 3.84 -9.75 -4.68
CA SER A 208 5.23 -9.72 -5.14
C SER A 208 5.31 -9.62 -6.66
N LEU A 209 6.04 -8.62 -7.19
CA LEU A 209 6.30 -8.53 -8.63
C LEU A 209 7.07 -9.75 -9.13
N ALA A 210 7.99 -10.28 -8.32
CA ALA A 210 8.76 -11.47 -8.67
C ALA A 210 7.83 -12.66 -8.92
N ALA A 211 6.86 -12.89 -8.04
CA ALA A 211 5.91 -14.00 -8.17
C ALA A 211 5.04 -13.87 -9.42
N LEU A 212 4.59 -12.66 -9.76
CA LEU A 212 3.87 -12.39 -11.01
C LEU A 212 4.75 -12.66 -12.24
N VAL A 213 5.98 -12.17 -12.21
CA VAL A 213 6.95 -12.37 -13.30
C VAL A 213 7.28 -13.85 -13.47
N ASP A 214 7.36 -14.63 -12.39
CA ASP A 214 7.66 -16.06 -12.45
C ASP A 214 6.56 -16.86 -13.16
N LEU A 215 5.29 -16.47 -13.03
CA LEU A 215 4.18 -17.05 -13.80
C LEU A 215 4.43 -16.95 -15.31
N TYR A 216 4.92 -15.79 -15.77
CA TYR A 216 5.31 -15.54 -17.17
C TYR A 216 6.62 -16.25 -17.53
N ALA A 217 7.68 -16.01 -16.76
CA ALA A 217 9.04 -16.39 -17.10
C ALA A 217 9.24 -17.90 -17.08
N GLU A 218 8.56 -18.63 -16.18
CA GLU A 218 8.59 -20.08 -16.19
C GLU A 218 8.07 -20.62 -17.54
N ARG A 219 6.89 -20.15 -17.99
CA ARG A 219 6.29 -20.65 -19.23
C ARG A 219 7.19 -20.42 -20.44
N VAL A 220 7.80 -19.24 -20.52
CA VAL A 220 8.70 -18.93 -21.64
C VAL A 220 9.97 -19.80 -21.57
N ARG A 221 10.52 -20.06 -20.38
CA ARG A 221 11.65 -21.00 -20.21
C ARG A 221 11.30 -22.42 -20.60
N ALA A 222 10.06 -22.85 -20.39
CA ALA A 222 9.55 -24.16 -20.81
C ALA A 222 9.24 -24.25 -22.32
N GLY A 223 9.50 -23.20 -23.10
CA GLY A 223 9.18 -23.13 -24.53
C GLY A 223 7.71 -22.83 -24.83
N ALA A 224 6.87 -22.64 -23.79
CA ALA A 224 5.45 -22.33 -23.90
C ALA A 224 5.22 -20.80 -23.96
N GLN A 225 5.84 -20.13 -24.93
CA GLN A 225 5.83 -18.66 -25.02
C GLN A 225 4.42 -18.07 -25.09
N GLU A 226 3.51 -18.66 -25.86
CA GLU A 226 2.12 -18.20 -25.97
C GLU A 226 1.37 -18.25 -24.63
N ALA A 227 1.60 -19.30 -23.83
CA ALA A 227 1.02 -19.43 -22.50
C ALA A 227 1.57 -18.35 -21.54
N GLY A 228 2.88 -18.08 -21.61
CA GLY A 228 3.50 -16.98 -20.87
C GLY A 228 2.89 -15.63 -21.26
N LEU A 229 2.81 -15.32 -22.55
CA LEU A 229 2.21 -14.07 -23.03
C LEU A 229 0.74 -13.93 -22.64
N ARG A 230 -0.02 -15.04 -22.62
CA ARG A 230 -1.40 -15.03 -22.13
C ARG A 230 -1.49 -14.67 -20.66
N LEU A 231 -0.56 -15.14 -19.81
CA LEU A 231 -0.50 -14.75 -18.39
C LEU A 231 -0.14 -13.28 -18.22
N ALA A 232 0.85 -12.78 -18.96
CA ALA A 232 1.20 -11.35 -18.96
C ALA A 232 0.05 -10.47 -19.46
N GLY A 233 -0.68 -10.93 -20.49
CA GLY A 233 -1.90 -10.29 -20.98
C GLY A 233 -3.00 -10.25 -19.93
N LEU A 234 -3.24 -11.36 -19.22
CA LEU A 234 -4.22 -11.41 -18.13
C LEU A 234 -3.87 -10.47 -16.98
N MET A 235 -2.58 -10.34 -16.64
CA MET A 235 -2.11 -9.34 -15.66
C MET A 235 -2.41 -7.91 -16.15
N ALA A 236 -2.15 -7.61 -17.41
CA ALA A 236 -2.44 -6.30 -18.00
C ALA A 236 -3.95 -6.02 -18.07
N GLU A 237 -4.77 -7.00 -18.47
CA GLU A 237 -6.23 -6.85 -18.49
C GLU A 237 -6.77 -6.62 -17.07
N THR A 238 -6.29 -7.37 -16.09
CA THR A 238 -6.68 -7.19 -14.68
C THR A 238 -6.26 -5.80 -14.19
N ALA A 239 -5.03 -5.35 -14.45
CA ALA A 239 -4.59 -4.00 -14.09
C ALA A 239 -5.41 -2.89 -14.78
N THR A 240 -5.83 -3.11 -16.03
CA THR A 240 -6.74 -2.20 -16.76
C THR A 240 -8.10 -2.08 -16.09
N VAL A 241 -8.60 -3.15 -15.48
CA VAL A 241 -9.85 -3.09 -14.68
C VAL A 241 -9.61 -2.31 -13.39
N LEU A 242 -8.54 -2.65 -12.66
CA LEU A 242 -8.26 -2.12 -11.33
C LEU A 242 -7.94 -0.62 -11.33
N ARG A 243 -7.34 -0.08 -12.40
CA ARG A 243 -6.96 1.35 -12.47
C ARG A 243 -8.12 2.33 -12.32
N ALA A 244 -9.36 1.86 -12.48
CA ALA A 244 -10.55 2.68 -12.23
C ALA A 244 -10.68 3.11 -10.76
N ASP A 245 -10.22 2.30 -9.80
CA ASP A 245 -10.21 2.64 -8.37
C ASP A 245 -8.88 3.30 -7.96
N ALA A 246 -8.97 4.42 -7.24
CA ALA A 246 -7.81 5.17 -6.79
C ALA A 246 -6.90 4.36 -5.83
N ARG A 247 -7.41 3.36 -5.12
CA ARG A 247 -6.63 2.50 -4.21
C ARG A 247 -5.72 1.50 -4.93
N PHE A 248 -6.01 1.19 -6.19
CA PHE A 248 -5.19 0.30 -7.03
C PHE A 248 -4.40 1.06 -8.11
N ARG A 249 -4.93 2.19 -8.59
CA ARG A 249 -4.49 2.88 -9.81
C ARG A 249 -2.98 3.10 -9.95
N PRO A 250 -2.24 3.64 -8.96
CA PRO A 250 -0.84 3.98 -9.20
C PRO A 250 0.00 2.76 -9.54
N ARG A 251 -0.22 1.65 -8.83
CA ARG A 251 0.46 0.39 -9.08
C ARG A 251 -0.12 -0.28 -10.32
N ALA A 252 -1.44 -0.33 -10.50
CA ALA A 252 -2.04 -0.89 -11.72
C ALA A 252 -1.47 -0.24 -13.01
N ASP A 253 -1.34 1.09 -13.04
CA ASP A 253 -0.74 1.82 -14.17
C ASP A 253 0.75 1.46 -14.35
N ALA A 254 1.49 1.24 -13.27
CA ALA A 254 2.87 0.78 -13.35
C ALA A 254 2.95 -0.66 -13.90
N LEU A 255 2.08 -1.58 -13.47
CA LEU A 255 2.06 -2.95 -14.01
C LEU A 255 1.71 -2.97 -15.49
N LEU A 256 0.76 -2.12 -15.92
CA LEU A 256 0.43 -1.97 -17.34
C LEU A 256 1.65 -1.54 -18.15
N ALA A 257 2.31 -0.47 -17.72
CA ALA A 257 3.49 0.03 -18.41
C ALA A 257 4.64 -0.99 -18.44
N MET A 258 4.75 -1.83 -17.40
CA MET A 258 5.71 -2.93 -17.35
C MET A 258 5.30 -4.09 -18.26
N ALA A 259 4.08 -4.63 -18.16
CA ALA A 259 3.70 -5.92 -18.77
C ALA A 259 3.20 -5.81 -20.22
N GLU A 260 2.37 -4.79 -20.53
CA GLU A 260 1.70 -4.63 -21.83
C GLU A 260 2.64 -4.62 -23.06
N PRO A 261 3.86 -4.04 -22.98
CA PRO A 261 4.81 -4.08 -24.10
C PRO A 261 5.15 -5.49 -24.62
N LEU A 262 4.99 -6.53 -23.80
CA LEU A 262 5.22 -7.92 -24.21
C LEU A 262 4.21 -8.40 -25.25
N LEU A 263 2.98 -7.88 -25.22
CA LEU A 263 1.93 -8.26 -26.15
C LEU A 263 2.25 -7.77 -27.58
N ALA A 264 2.89 -6.62 -27.70
CA ALA A 264 3.35 -6.08 -28.98
C ALA A 264 4.73 -6.63 -29.40
N ARG A 265 5.57 -7.02 -28.43
CA ARG A 265 6.94 -7.50 -28.66
C ARG A 265 7.20 -8.78 -27.84
N PRO A 266 6.74 -9.95 -28.33
CA PRO A 266 6.87 -11.23 -27.64
C PRO A 266 8.28 -11.63 -27.17
N TRP A 267 9.32 -11.12 -27.85
CA TRP A 267 10.72 -11.43 -27.58
C TRP A 267 11.40 -10.49 -26.58
N LEU A 268 10.69 -9.48 -26.08
CA LEU A 268 11.29 -8.37 -25.32
C LEU A 268 12.13 -8.84 -24.12
N ASP A 269 11.66 -9.86 -23.39
CA ASP A 269 12.33 -10.38 -22.19
C ASP A 269 13.29 -11.56 -22.45
N HIS A 270 13.50 -11.97 -23.70
CA HIS A 270 14.33 -13.15 -23.99
C HIS A 270 15.77 -13.02 -23.51
N HIS A 271 16.30 -11.79 -23.51
CA HIS A 271 17.62 -11.48 -23.00
C HIS A 271 17.73 -11.66 -21.47
N ALA A 272 16.62 -11.56 -20.74
CA ALA A 272 16.57 -11.58 -19.29
C ALA A 272 16.25 -12.98 -18.71
N LEU A 273 15.70 -13.90 -19.52
CA LEU A 273 15.31 -15.25 -19.08
C LEU A 273 16.46 -16.10 -18.54
N PRO A 274 17.65 -16.19 -19.19
CA PRO A 274 18.72 -17.10 -18.72
C PRO A 274 19.31 -16.71 -17.37
N GLY A 275 19.30 -15.41 -17.05
CA GLY A 275 19.84 -14.87 -15.80
C GLY A 275 18.78 -14.65 -14.70
N GLY A 276 17.51 -15.01 -14.95
CA GLY A 276 16.42 -14.74 -13.99
C GLY A 276 16.12 -13.25 -13.79
N ALA A 277 16.57 -12.37 -14.69
CA ALA A 277 16.52 -10.91 -14.55
C ALA A 277 15.23 -10.30 -15.14
N VAL A 278 14.20 -11.10 -15.36
CA VAL A 278 12.95 -10.64 -16.01
C VAL A 278 12.25 -9.60 -15.14
N ARG A 279 12.31 -9.74 -13.81
CA ARG A 279 11.75 -8.76 -12.88
C ARG A 279 12.40 -7.39 -13.06
N GLU A 280 13.72 -7.35 -13.17
CA GLU A 280 14.50 -6.14 -13.38
C GLU A 280 14.20 -5.54 -14.76
N ALA A 281 14.01 -6.38 -15.78
CA ALA A 281 13.58 -5.95 -17.12
C ALA A 281 12.16 -5.35 -17.13
N TRP A 282 11.25 -5.86 -16.29
CA TRP A 282 9.92 -5.26 -16.09
C TRP A 282 10.06 -3.92 -15.37
N LEU A 283 10.77 -3.85 -14.24
CA LEU A 283 10.99 -2.62 -13.49
C LEU A 283 11.66 -1.52 -14.33
N ALA A 284 12.61 -1.87 -15.20
CA ALA A 284 13.28 -0.93 -16.10
C ALA A 284 12.34 -0.30 -17.14
N ARG A 285 11.18 -0.92 -17.42
CA ARG A 285 10.14 -0.37 -18.31
C ARG A 285 9.20 0.59 -17.60
N CYS A 286 9.19 0.61 -16.26
CA CYS A 286 8.32 1.52 -15.51
C CYS A 286 8.69 2.97 -15.84
N PRO A 287 7.76 3.79 -16.35
CA PRO A 287 8.07 5.15 -16.77
C PRO A 287 8.38 6.03 -15.54
N PRO A 288 9.19 7.10 -15.68
CA PRO A 288 9.64 7.91 -14.54
C PRO A 288 8.53 8.49 -13.68
N HIS A 289 7.38 8.85 -14.27
CA HIS A 289 6.23 9.38 -13.51
C HIS A 289 5.54 8.33 -12.65
N LEU A 290 5.77 7.03 -12.86
CA LEU A 290 5.22 5.93 -12.05
C LEU A 290 6.26 5.27 -11.15
N ALA A 291 7.51 5.76 -11.14
CA ALA A 291 8.60 5.15 -10.37
C ALA A 291 8.29 5.01 -8.87
N ALA A 292 7.50 5.93 -8.31
CA ALA A 292 7.04 5.87 -6.93
C ALA A 292 6.18 4.64 -6.62
N ALA A 293 5.37 4.16 -7.58
CA ALA A 293 4.55 2.97 -7.43
C ALA A 293 5.39 1.68 -7.35
N ALA A 294 6.62 1.71 -7.87
CA ALA A 294 7.56 0.60 -7.85
C ALA A 294 8.53 0.62 -6.65
N LEU A 295 8.48 1.64 -5.77
CA LEU A 295 9.34 1.73 -4.58
C LEU A 295 9.32 0.49 -3.68
N PRO A 296 8.18 -0.21 -3.44
CA PRO A 296 8.21 -1.46 -2.66
C PRO A 296 9.19 -2.49 -3.24
N GLU A 297 9.37 -2.48 -4.57
CA GLU A 297 10.24 -3.41 -5.28
C GLU A 297 11.69 -2.94 -5.38
N THR A 298 11.93 -1.64 -5.51
CA THR A 298 13.25 -1.09 -5.83
C THR A 298 13.99 -0.49 -4.64
N ALA A 299 13.26 0.04 -3.66
CA ALA A 299 13.84 0.74 -2.51
C ALA A 299 12.93 0.61 -1.27
N PRO A 300 12.96 -0.54 -0.56
CA PRO A 300 12.09 -0.79 0.60
C PRO A 300 12.16 0.29 1.69
N GLY A 301 13.34 0.87 1.92
CA GLY A 301 13.51 1.95 2.87
C GLY A 301 12.81 3.25 2.45
N GLU A 302 12.91 3.64 1.18
CA GLU A 302 12.16 4.80 0.66
C GLU A 302 10.65 4.51 0.68
N HIS A 303 10.22 3.29 0.34
CA HIS A 303 8.82 2.90 0.46
C HIS A 303 8.29 3.04 1.90
N PHE A 304 9.06 2.62 2.90
CA PHE A 304 8.73 2.82 4.31
C PHE A 304 8.57 4.32 4.64
N ARG A 305 9.50 5.18 4.21
CA ARG A 305 9.41 6.65 4.45
C ARG A 305 8.15 7.26 3.87
N HIS A 306 7.80 6.87 2.65
CA HIS A 306 6.59 7.36 1.99
C HIS A 306 5.32 6.87 2.68
N SER A 307 5.27 5.59 3.07
CA SER A 307 4.12 5.02 3.78
C SER A 307 3.94 5.67 5.17
N PHE A 308 5.04 5.89 5.89
CA PHE A 308 5.03 6.57 7.19
C PHE A 308 4.58 8.04 7.07
N TYR A 309 5.00 8.74 6.01
CA TYR A 309 4.52 10.09 5.70
C TYR A 309 3.01 10.08 5.42
N ASP A 310 2.51 9.12 4.64
CA ASP A 310 1.07 8.98 4.38
C ASP A 310 0.28 8.73 5.67
N LEU A 311 0.82 7.92 6.60
CA LEU A 311 0.22 7.70 7.92
C LEU A 311 0.14 9.00 8.72
N ALA A 312 1.22 9.78 8.76
CA ALA A 312 1.23 11.06 9.44
C ALA A 312 0.26 12.08 8.80
N GLU A 313 0.09 12.06 7.47
CA GLU A 313 -0.95 12.85 6.78
C GLU A 313 -2.37 12.36 7.12
N ALA A 314 -2.61 11.06 7.14
CA ALA A 314 -3.92 10.49 7.52
C ALA A 314 -4.30 10.86 8.97
N LEU A 315 -3.30 11.05 9.84
CA LEU A 315 -3.47 11.48 11.23
C LEU A 315 -3.60 13.00 11.40
N ALA A 316 -3.67 13.78 10.31
CA ALA A 316 -3.75 15.24 10.35
C ALA A 316 -4.88 15.79 11.24
N TYR A 317 -6.00 15.07 11.36
CA TYR A 317 -7.13 15.47 12.20
C TYR A 317 -6.76 15.59 13.69
N THR A 318 -5.71 14.88 14.15
CA THR A 318 -5.23 14.93 15.55
C THR A 318 -4.66 16.30 15.93
N ALA A 319 -4.23 17.11 14.94
CA ALA A 319 -3.75 18.47 15.19
C ALA A 319 -4.82 19.39 15.78
N SER A 320 -6.09 19.21 15.39
CA SER A 320 -7.22 19.95 15.99
C SER A 320 -7.41 19.66 17.48
N ARG A 321 -6.83 18.55 17.97
CA ARG A 321 -6.84 18.09 19.36
C ARG A 321 -5.56 18.44 20.11
N GLY A 322 -4.69 19.26 19.52
CA GLY A 322 -3.43 19.71 20.12
C GLY A 322 -2.29 18.69 20.05
N MET A 323 -2.43 17.64 19.24
CA MET A 323 -1.42 16.59 19.09
C MET A 323 -0.64 16.79 17.78
N ASP A 324 0.67 16.56 17.79
CA ASP A 324 1.47 16.55 16.57
C ASP A 324 1.29 15.21 15.82
N PRO A 325 0.72 15.19 14.59
CA PRO A 325 0.46 13.94 13.86
C PRO A 325 1.70 13.09 13.61
N ARG A 326 2.87 13.73 13.46
CA ARG A 326 4.17 13.06 13.27
C ARG A 326 4.55 12.25 14.51
N SER A 327 4.46 12.87 15.67
CA SER A 327 4.69 12.21 16.96
C SER A 327 3.68 11.09 17.25
N VAL A 328 2.41 11.29 16.86
CA VAL A 328 1.38 10.23 16.97
C VAL A 328 1.72 9.05 16.07
N ALA A 329 2.08 9.28 14.80
CA ALA A 329 2.48 8.23 13.87
C ALA A 329 3.67 7.41 14.40
N ALA A 330 4.69 8.07 14.98
CA ALA A 330 5.83 7.40 15.61
C ALA A 330 5.40 6.55 16.81
N SER A 331 4.47 7.05 17.62
CA SER A 331 3.95 6.29 18.77
C SER A 331 3.15 5.06 18.34
N LEU A 332 2.32 5.17 17.30
CA LEU A 332 1.57 4.04 16.75
C LEU A 332 2.50 3.01 16.10
N LEU A 333 3.53 3.45 15.37
CA LEU A 333 4.59 2.57 14.87
C LEU A 333 5.29 1.83 16.02
N ALA A 334 5.62 2.52 17.12
CA ALA A 334 6.17 1.88 18.31
C ALA A 334 5.23 0.83 18.91
N ALA A 335 3.91 1.08 18.92
CA ALA A 335 2.92 0.11 19.40
C ALA A 335 2.91 -1.17 18.55
N ASP A 336 2.96 -1.02 17.22
CA ASP A 336 3.00 -2.15 16.30
C ASP A 336 4.32 -2.92 16.39
N VAL A 337 5.48 -2.23 16.42
CA VAL A 337 6.79 -2.87 16.60
C VAL A 337 6.82 -3.65 17.91
N ALA A 338 6.34 -3.09 19.02
CA ALA A 338 6.27 -3.78 20.30
C ALA A 338 5.26 -4.94 20.30
N GLY A 339 4.15 -4.81 19.56
CA GLY A 339 3.17 -5.89 19.41
C GLY A 339 3.71 -7.09 18.64
N VAL A 340 4.58 -6.85 17.64
CA VAL A 340 5.17 -7.92 16.81
C VAL A 340 6.44 -8.50 17.43
N CYS A 341 7.31 -7.65 17.97
CA CYS A 341 8.65 -8.05 18.42
C CYS A 341 8.77 -8.16 19.96
N GLY A 342 7.72 -7.78 20.70
CA GLY A 342 7.73 -7.65 22.15
C GLY A 342 8.20 -6.27 22.63
N ALA A 343 7.61 -5.78 23.72
CA ALA A 343 8.17 -4.66 24.49
C ALA A 343 9.28 -5.23 25.39
N TYR A 344 10.55 -4.93 25.06
CA TYR A 344 11.80 -5.24 25.78
C TYR A 344 11.72 -6.12 27.06
N GLU A 345 12.50 -7.22 27.10
CA GLU A 345 12.49 -8.25 28.15
C GLU A 345 13.01 -7.80 29.55
N PRO A 346 12.56 -8.49 30.62
CA PRO A 346 12.97 -8.27 32.00
C PRO A 346 14.47 -8.53 32.25
N SER A 347 15.00 -7.94 33.33
CA SER A 347 16.42 -7.81 33.68
C SER A 347 17.26 -9.10 33.85
N TRP A 348 16.76 -10.28 33.51
CA TRP A 348 17.47 -11.56 33.63
C TRP A 348 17.77 -12.24 32.28
N ALA A 349 17.35 -11.67 31.15
CA ALA A 349 17.70 -12.17 29.81
C ALA A 349 19.13 -11.76 29.41
N ALA A 350 19.86 -12.66 28.74
CA ALA A 350 21.25 -12.43 28.35
C ALA A 350 21.41 -11.31 27.29
N PRO A 351 22.58 -10.64 27.21
CA PRO A 351 22.80 -9.58 26.24
C PRO A 351 22.93 -10.13 24.80
N GLY A 352 21.98 -9.77 23.92
CA GLY A 352 22.01 -10.05 22.49
C GLY A 352 20.72 -10.70 21.97
N ALA A 353 20.13 -10.09 20.93
CA ALA A 353 18.93 -10.51 20.18
C ALA A 353 17.55 -10.21 20.82
N SER A 354 17.14 -8.93 20.80
CA SER A 354 15.71 -8.61 20.77
C SER A 354 15.36 -8.19 19.34
N GLY A 355 14.29 -8.75 18.77
CA GLY A 355 13.81 -8.33 17.44
C GLY A 355 13.50 -6.83 17.39
N THR A 356 13.06 -6.24 18.51
CA THR A 356 12.76 -4.81 18.63
C THR A 356 13.98 -3.92 18.40
N ALA A 357 15.13 -4.22 19.00
CA ALA A 357 16.34 -3.40 18.83
C ALA A 357 16.88 -3.45 17.39
N GLU A 358 16.82 -4.62 16.75
CA GLU A 358 17.22 -4.82 15.36
C GLU A 358 16.31 -4.05 14.40
N VAL A 359 14.99 -4.17 14.59
CA VAL A 359 13.97 -3.43 13.82
C VAL A 359 14.18 -1.93 13.96
N VAL A 360 14.28 -1.42 15.19
CA VAL A 360 14.45 0.00 15.46
C VAL A 360 15.72 0.55 14.81
N THR A 361 16.83 -0.19 14.90
CA THR A 361 18.10 0.16 14.26
C THR A 361 17.97 0.21 12.73
N ALA A 362 17.23 -0.70 12.12
CA ALA A 362 16.97 -0.71 10.68
C ALA A 362 16.06 0.45 10.22
N LEU A 363 15.16 0.94 11.09
CA LEU A 363 14.24 2.04 10.79
C LEU A 363 14.89 3.42 10.91
N TYR A 364 15.82 3.60 11.86
CA TYR A 364 16.44 4.89 12.18
C TYR A 364 17.00 5.69 11.00
N PRO A 365 17.70 5.09 10.01
CA PRO A 365 18.22 5.84 8.86
C PRO A 365 17.14 6.50 8.01
N TRP A 366 15.88 6.06 8.14
CA TRP A 366 14.77 6.46 7.29
C TRP A 366 13.88 7.53 7.93
N ILE A 367 14.01 7.78 9.24
CA ILE A 367 13.23 8.79 9.97
C ILE A 367 14.13 9.87 10.57
N ASP A 368 13.61 11.10 10.69
CA ASP A 368 14.34 12.21 11.31
C ASP A 368 14.54 12.01 12.81
N ASP A 369 15.50 12.73 13.39
CA ASP A 369 15.89 12.62 14.80
C ASP A 369 14.72 12.80 15.79
N GLU A 370 13.78 13.72 15.52
CA GLU A 370 12.62 13.90 16.41
C GLU A 370 11.72 12.67 16.41
N LEU A 371 11.49 12.08 15.23
CA LEU A 371 10.72 10.85 15.09
C LEU A 371 11.46 9.66 15.71
N ARG A 372 12.79 9.58 15.59
CA ARG A 372 13.61 8.57 16.26
C ARG A 372 13.47 8.68 17.77
N GLN A 373 13.57 9.90 18.30
CA GLN A 373 13.41 10.15 19.72
C GLN A 373 12.01 9.77 20.19
N ALA A 374 10.95 10.18 19.45
CA ALA A 374 9.56 9.82 19.77
C ALA A 374 9.34 8.30 19.76
N LEU A 375 9.87 7.59 18.77
CA LEU A 375 9.83 6.12 18.69
C LEU A 375 10.55 5.49 19.89
N TYR A 376 11.78 5.93 20.16
CA TYR A 376 12.62 5.42 21.24
C TYR A 376 12.00 5.61 22.62
N VAL A 377 11.63 6.84 22.99
CA VAL A 377 11.09 7.11 24.34
C VAL A 377 9.76 6.41 24.55
N THR A 378 8.95 6.30 23.51
CA THR A 378 7.69 5.56 23.59
C THR A 378 7.99 4.09 23.81
N LEU A 379 8.95 3.48 23.11
CA LEU A 379 9.31 2.07 23.36
C LEU A 379 9.93 1.85 24.74
N ALA A 380 10.80 2.76 25.21
CA ALA A 380 11.60 2.58 26.41
C ALA A 380 10.88 2.92 27.73
N ASP A 381 9.99 3.92 27.72
CA ASP A 381 9.33 4.42 28.94
C ASP A 381 7.80 4.22 28.86
N PRO A 382 7.24 3.25 29.60
CA PRO A 382 5.79 3.02 29.69
C PRO A 382 4.99 4.22 30.26
N SER A 383 5.65 5.12 30.99
CA SER A 383 5.01 6.30 31.60
C SER A 383 5.00 7.52 30.66
N HIS A 384 5.71 7.45 29.54
CA HIS A 384 5.82 8.57 28.61
C HIS A 384 4.44 8.95 28.03
N PRO A 385 4.10 10.25 27.89
CA PRO A 385 2.77 10.68 27.43
C PRO A 385 2.35 10.09 26.07
N LEU A 386 3.30 9.85 25.16
CA LEU A 386 3.02 9.22 23.86
C LEU A 386 2.50 7.78 23.99
N ARG A 387 2.75 7.06 25.09
CA ARG A 387 2.10 5.76 25.39
C ARG A 387 0.59 5.88 25.52
N GLY A 388 0.07 7.07 25.80
CA GLY A 388 -1.37 7.36 25.77
C GLY A 388 -1.99 7.24 24.37
N CYS A 389 -1.18 7.18 23.31
CA CYS A 389 -1.63 6.95 21.93
C CYS A 389 -1.81 5.45 21.60
N TRP A 390 -1.31 4.55 22.45
CA TRP A 390 -1.34 3.12 22.14
C TRP A 390 -2.73 2.54 22.30
N PRO A 391 -3.15 1.62 21.42
CA PRO A 391 -4.34 0.82 21.65
C PRO A 391 -4.28 0.08 22.99
N ARG A 392 -5.43 -0.04 23.66
CA ARG A 392 -5.57 -0.84 24.89
C ARG A 392 -6.78 -1.74 24.76
N GLY A 393 -6.59 -3.05 24.98
CA GLY A 393 -7.66 -4.04 24.84
C GLY A 393 -8.30 -4.05 23.45
N GLY A 394 -7.53 -3.76 22.40
CA GLY A 394 -8.04 -3.68 21.02
C GLY A 394 -8.83 -2.41 20.70
N VAL A 395 -8.77 -1.37 21.54
CA VAL A 395 -9.50 -0.11 21.34
C VAL A 395 -8.55 1.06 21.23
N LEU A 396 -8.80 1.96 20.28
CA LEU A 396 -8.05 3.21 20.16
C LEU A 396 -8.37 4.17 21.32
N PRO A 397 -7.38 4.93 21.80
CA PRO A 397 -7.64 6.02 22.75
C PRO A 397 -8.66 7.03 22.19
N PRO A 398 -9.57 7.59 23.01
CA PRO A 398 -10.58 8.55 22.55
C PRO A 398 -10.02 9.73 21.76
N ALA A 399 -8.84 10.21 22.14
CA ALA A 399 -8.14 11.30 21.47
C ALA A 399 -7.68 10.96 20.04
N LEU A 400 -7.63 9.68 19.67
CA LEU A 400 -7.25 9.17 18.36
C LEU A 400 -8.41 8.53 17.59
N VAL A 401 -9.64 8.61 18.09
CA VAL A 401 -10.80 8.10 17.34
C VAL A 401 -10.99 8.98 16.09
N PRO A 402 -10.97 8.40 14.87
CA PRO A 402 -11.19 9.15 13.65
C PRO A 402 -12.57 9.82 13.62
N PRO A 403 -12.71 11.01 13.03
CA PRO A 403 -13.98 11.76 13.01
C PRO A 403 -15.07 11.14 12.12
N ASP A 404 -14.69 10.36 11.11
CA ASP A 404 -15.60 9.76 10.14
C ASP A 404 -15.00 8.47 9.53
N ARG A 405 -15.84 7.69 8.85
CA ARG A 405 -15.47 6.41 8.23
C ARG A 405 -14.38 6.54 7.16
N GLY A 406 -14.39 7.61 6.38
CA GLY A 406 -13.39 7.85 5.34
C GLY A 406 -12.01 8.14 5.93
N THR A 407 -11.96 8.93 7.00
CA THR A 407 -10.74 9.17 7.78
C THR A 407 -10.28 7.88 8.48
N ALA A 408 -11.19 7.10 9.06
CA ALA A 408 -10.83 5.80 9.66
C ALA A 408 -10.23 4.83 8.63
N ALA A 409 -10.83 4.72 7.44
CA ALA A 409 -10.31 3.89 6.35
C ALA A 409 -8.94 4.36 5.84
N ALA A 410 -8.70 5.67 5.77
CA ALA A 410 -7.41 6.25 5.40
C ALA A 410 -6.32 5.96 6.44
N VAL A 411 -6.63 6.14 7.73
CA VAL A 411 -5.68 5.82 8.81
C VAL A 411 -5.38 4.32 8.84
N LEU A 412 -6.40 3.47 8.70
CA LEU A 412 -6.22 2.01 8.63
C LEU A 412 -5.35 1.61 7.45
N GLY A 413 -5.63 2.11 6.24
CA GLY A 413 -4.86 1.80 5.05
C GLY A 413 -3.41 2.25 5.16
N SER A 414 -3.16 3.50 5.56
CA SER A 414 -1.79 4.00 5.76
C SER A 414 -1.06 3.32 6.92
N ALA A 415 -1.74 2.96 8.01
CA ALA A 415 -1.13 2.21 9.11
C ALA A 415 -0.74 0.81 8.66
N TYR A 416 -1.62 0.09 7.95
CA TYR A 416 -1.34 -1.25 7.45
C TYR A 416 -0.22 -1.24 6.39
N ALA A 417 -0.24 -0.28 5.46
CA ALA A 417 0.83 -0.09 4.48
C ALA A 417 2.18 0.21 5.16
N THR A 418 2.20 1.06 6.19
CA THR A 418 3.40 1.32 7.00
C THR A 418 3.89 0.06 7.69
N GLY A 419 2.96 -0.73 8.25
CA GLY A 419 3.18 -2.05 8.83
C GLY A 419 3.92 -3.00 7.89
N LEU A 420 3.35 -3.20 6.71
CA LEU A 420 3.93 -4.05 5.66
C LEU A 420 5.29 -3.52 5.18
N ALA A 421 5.45 -2.20 5.08
CA ALA A 421 6.69 -1.58 4.61
C ALA A 421 7.85 -1.80 5.59
N TRP A 422 7.64 -1.64 6.91
CA TRP A 422 8.69 -1.89 7.89
C TRP A 422 9.00 -3.38 8.04
N CYS A 423 7.98 -4.25 7.96
CA CYS A 423 8.17 -5.71 7.89
C CYS A 423 9.07 -6.10 6.71
N ARG A 424 8.78 -5.57 5.51
CA ARG A 424 9.59 -5.84 4.31
C ARG A 424 11.02 -5.29 4.44
N LEU A 425 11.19 -4.11 5.02
CA LEU A 425 12.51 -3.50 5.25
C LEU A 425 13.38 -4.33 6.21
N THR A 426 12.75 -4.94 7.22
CA THR A 426 13.45 -5.67 8.30
C THR A 426 13.53 -7.18 8.07
N GLY A 427 12.75 -7.71 7.12
CA GLY A 427 12.61 -9.15 6.89
C GLY A 427 11.68 -9.86 7.89
N ILE A 428 11.02 -9.12 8.78
CA ILE A 428 10.05 -9.69 9.73
C ILE A 428 8.74 -9.97 9.02
N ALA A 429 8.17 -11.16 9.26
CA ALA A 429 6.86 -11.53 8.72
C ALA A 429 5.75 -10.66 9.33
N ALA A 430 4.82 -10.21 8.49
CA ALA A 430 3.63 -9.49 8.95
C ALA A 430 2.72 -10.43 9.76
N PRO A 431 2.09 -9.97 10.85
CA PRO A 431 1.19 -10.81 11.64
C PRO A 431 -0.05 -11.24 10.83
N PRO A 432 -0.47 -12.51 10.90
CA PRO A 432 -1.64 -12.99 10.16
C PRO A 432 -2.97 -12.40 10.65
N ALA A 433 -3.01 -11.93 11.90
CA ALA A 433 -4.16 -11.25 12.49
C ALA A 433 -4.10 -9.72 12.34
N GLY A 434 -3.16 -9.19 11.55
CA GLY A 434 -2.93 -7.75 11.42
C GLY A 434 -2.15 -7.16 12.59
N PHE A 435 -1.83 -5.88 12.47
CA PHE A 435 -1.11 -5.14 13.51
C PHE A 435 -2.05 -4.65 14.62
N ALA A 436 -1.52 -4.37 15.81
CA ALA A 436 -2.31 -3.98 16.98
C ALA A 436 -3.07 -2.67 16.75
N VAL A 437 -2.42 -1.67 16.13
CA VAL A 437 -3.04 -0.40 15.77
C VAL A 437 -4.13 -0.59 14.72
N CYS A 438 -3.86 -1.42 13.70
CA CYS A 438 -4.82 -1.71 12.64
C CYS A 438 -6.07 -2.40 13.21
N SER A 439 -5.90 -3.40 14.08
CA SER A 439 -7.00 -4.10 14.74
C SER A 439 -7.88 -3.15 15.57
N ALA A 440 -7.27 -2.17 16.23
CA ALA A 440 -8.00 -1.18 17.01
C ALA A 440 -8.76 -0.16 16.16
N LEU A 441 -8.24 0.18 14.97
CA LEU A 441 -8.94 1.01 13.98
C LEU A 441 -10.17 0.32 13.40
N VAL A 442 -10.12 -1.00 13.21
CA VAL A 442 -11.25 -1.79 12.70
C VAL A 442 -12.47 -1.67 13.61
N GLN A 443 -12.29 -1.64 14.93
CA GLN A 443 -13.40 -1.43 15.86
C GLN A 443 -14.14 -0.11 15.63
N CYS A 444 -13.42 0.96 15.24
CA CYS A 444 -14.06 2.23 14.89
C CYS A 444 -14.92 2.13 13.60
N LEU A 445 -14.56 1.23 12.68
CA LEU A 445 -15.30 1.00 11.44
C LEU A 445 -16.52 0.09 11.64
N ILE A 446 -16.40 -0.95 12.49
CA ILE A 446 -17.51 -1.87 12.83
C ILE A 446 -18.68 -1.09 13.44
N HIS A 447 -18.40 -0.19 14.40
CA HIS A 447 -19.43 0.58 15.10
C HIS A 447 -20.13 1.64 14.25
N GLN A 448 -19.63 1.92 13.04
CA GLN A 448 -20.22 2.89 12.10
C GLN A 448 -20.94 2.22 10.92
N ARG A 449 -21.08 0.89 10.94
CA ARG A 449 -21.81 0.14 9.91
C ARG A 449 -23.33 0.21 10.18
N ASP A 450 -23.95 1.31 9.77
CA ASP A 450 -25.39 1.38 9.56
C ASP A 450 -25.72 0.65 8.25
N ASP A 451 -25.69 -0.68 8.25
CA ASP A 451 -26.41 -1.42 7.22
C ASP A 451 -27.89 -1.09 7.41
N PRO A 452 -28.62 -0.57 6.41
CA PRO A 452 -30.07 -0.58 6.47
C PRO A 452 -30.46 -2.05 6.66
N ARG A 453 -31.14 -2.36 7.77
CA ARG A 453 -31.74 -3.69 7.94
C ARG A 453 -32.50 -3.98 6.66
N PRO A 454 -32.29 -5.13 6.00
CA PRO A 454 -33.18 -5.51 4.90
C PRO A 454 -34.59 -5.39 5.44
N GLU A 455 -35.43 -4.58 4.76
CA GLU A 455 -36.82 -4.41 5.13
C GLU A 455 -37.39 -5.82 5.35
N ALA A 456 -37.90 -6.06 6.55
CA ALA A 456 -38.48 -7.34 6.89
C ALA A 456 -39.52 -7.65 5.81
N ALA A 457 -39.24 -8.69 5.03
CA ALA A 457 -40.17 -9.15 4.02
C ALA A 457 -41.54 -9.31 4.70
N PRO A 458 -42.62 -8.74 4.12
CA PRO A 458 -43.94 -8.81 4.72
C PRO A 458 -44.27 -10.28 5.00
N ASN A 459 -44.70 -10.53 6.23
CA ASN A 459 -44.92 -11.85 6.82
C ASN A 459 -45.47 -12.90 5.84
N GLY A 460 -44.73 -14.01 5.79
CA GLY A 460 -44.98 -15.30 5.15
C GLY A 460 -46.39 -15.65 4.67
N HIS A 461 -46.44 -16.14 3.44
CA HIS A 461 -47.10 -17.41 3.16
C HIS A 461 -46.05 -18.53 3.19
N PRO A 462 -46.33 -19.69 3.82
CA PRO A 462 -45.39 -20.80 3.85
C PRO A 462 -45.28 -21.37 2.44
N ARG A 463 -44.05 -21.43 1.90
CA ARG A 463 -43.73 -22.23 0.71
C ARG A 463 -43.04 -23.51 1.16
N ASP A 464 -43.54 -24.62 0.62
CA ASP A 464 -43.14 -26.00 0.89
C ASP A 464 -41.65 -26.27 0.68
N PRO A 465 -41.06 -27.23 1.42
CA PRO A 465 -39.65 -27.57 1.36
C PRO A 465 -39.38 -28.59 0.23
N GLU A 466 -39.58 -28.22 -1.03
CA GLU A 466 -39.13 -29.03 -2.17
C GLU A 466 -38.72 -28.10 -3.33
N GLU A 467 -37.57 -27.43 -3.22
CA GLU A 467 -36.83 -26.89 -4.39
C GLU A 467 -35.43 -26.38 -3.99
N SER A 468 -34.66 -27.25 -3.32
CA SER A 468 -33.19 -27.09 -3.19
C SER A 468 -32.50 -28.07 -4.12
N GLY A 469 -32.68 -27.87 -5.43
CA GLY A 469 -32.08 -28.69 -6.48
C GLY A 469 -31.03 -27.92 -7.27
N TRP A 470 -29.83 -27.77 -6.72
CA TRP A 470 -28.63 -27.42 -7.49
C TRP A 470 -27.44 -28.30 -7.10
N LEU A 471 -27.49 -29.52 -7.67
CA LEU A 471 -26.42 -30.32 -8.29
C LEU A 471 -25.07 -30.49 -7.56
N PHE A 472 -24.95 -31.62 -6.86
CA PHE A 472 -23.72 -32.42 -6.74
C PHE A 472 -23.58 -33.39 -7.92
N GLU A 473 -22.40 -33.33 -8.55
CA GLU A 473 -21.46 -34.44 -8.87
C GLU A 473 -21.81 -35.66 -9.77
N THR A 474 -21.08 -35.69 -10.90
CA THR A 474 -20.19 -36.77 -11.43
C THR A 474 -20.64 -38.24 -11.60
N ARG A 475 -20.70 -38.60 -12.90
CA ARG A 475 -20.04 -39.71 -13.64
C ARG A 475 -20.30 -41.20 -13.31
N ASN A 476 -20.30 -41.95 -14.42
CA ASN A 476 -20.18 -43.40 -14.65
C ASN A 476 -21.47 -44.21 -14.43
N THR A 477 -21.90 -45.13 -15.30
CA THR A 477 -21.17 -46.01 -16.22
C THR A 477 -22.15 -46.66 -17.22
N ASP A 478 -21.61 -47.12 -18.36
CA ASP A 478 -22.04 -48.25 -19.20
C ASP A 478 -23.39 -48.22 -19.94
N ILE A 479 -23.34 -48.10 -21.27
CA ILE A 479 -23.45 -49.22 -22.24
C ILE A 479 -24.82 -49.89 -22.17
N SER A 480 -25.67 -49.60 -23.16
CA SER A 480 -26.38 -50.57 -24.02
C SER A 480 -27.62 -49.92 -24.65
N SER A 481 -27.92 -50.32 -25.89
CA SER A 481 -29.21 -50.25 -26.58
C SER A 481 -29.73 -48.87 -27.06
N LEU A 482 -29.45 -48.58 -28.33
CA LEU A 482 -30.43 -48.01 -29.28
C LEU A 482 -31.68 -48.91 -29.34
N PRO A 483 -32.90 -48.39 -29.62
CA PRO A 483 -33.41 -48.36 -31.01
C PRO A 483 -34.40 -47.17 -31.29
N PRO A 484 -35.15 -47.13 -32.39
CA PRO A 484 -34.81 -46.40 -33.61
C PRO A 484 -35.78 -45.24 -33.96
N LEU A 485 -35.28 -44.21 -34.63
CA LEU A 485 -35.73 -43.67 -35.93
C LEU A 485 -34.98 -42.39 -36.27
#